data_AF-A0A847AMB6-F1
#
_entry.id   AF-A0A847AMB6-F1
#
_cell.length_a   1.000
_cell.length_b   1.000
_cell.length_c   1.000
_cell.angle_alpha   90.00
_cell.angle_beta   90.00
_cell.angle_gamma   90.00
#
_symmetry.space_group_name_H-M   'P 1'
#
loop_
_entity.id
_entity.type
_entity.pdbx_description
1 polymer ?
#
loop_
_entity_poly.entity_id
_entity_poly.type
_entity_poly.pdbx_seq_one_letter_code
_entity_poly.pdbx_strand_id
1 'polypeptide(L)' 'MKRILQIISLAGLILVILPSILFFLGEISRSKLNSLMLAGTVIWFASAVFWLGSKEKVSDK' A
#
# COMPACT_ATOMS: atom_id res chain seq x y z
N MET A 1 17.19 -2.21 3.84
CA MET A 1 16.32 -1.11 3.36
C MET A 1 15.15 -1.60 2.52
N LYS A 2 15.35 -2.48 1.52
CA LYS A 2 14.26 -3.03 0.68
C LYS A 2 13.09 -3.67 1.45
N ARG A 3 13.36 -4.48 2.49
CA ARG A 3 12.29 -5.10 3.32
C ARG A 3 11.39 -4.08 4.03
N ILE A 4 11.95 -2.97 4.51
CA ILE A 4 11.17 -1.93 5.19
C ILE A 4 10.23 -1.25 4.18
N LEU A 5 10.75 -0.91 3.00
CA LEU A 5 9.94 -0.37 1.89
C LEU A 5 8.85 -1.34 1.43
N GLN A 6 9.13 -2.65 1.38
CA GLN A 6 8.13 -3.67 1.09
C GLN A 6 7.03 -3.72 2.15
N ILE A 7 7.36 -3.64 3.43
CA ILE A 7 6.37 -3.62 4.53
C ILE A 7 5.50 -2.36 4.44
N ILE A 8 6.12 -1.19 4.23
CA ILE A 8 5.39 0.09 4.07
C ILE A 8 4.47 0.03 2.85
N SER A 9 4.95 -0.52 1.73
CA SER A 9 4.15 -0.71 0.53
C SER A 9 2.96 -1.63 0.81
N LEU A 10 3.18 -2.78 1.44
CA LEU A 10 2.11 -3.70 1.79
C LEU A 10 1.07 -3.05 2.72
N ALA A 11 1.51 -2.26 3.70
CA ALA A 11 0.63 -1.49 4.57
C ALA A 11 -0.18 -0.44 3.79
N GLY A 12 0.44 0.27 2.85
CA GLY A 12 -0.26 1.20 1.95
C GLY A 12 -1.34 0.49 1.11
N LEU A 13 -1.05 -0.71 0.61
CA LEU A 13 -2.01 -1.51 -0.14
C LEU A 13 -3.20 -1.97 0.72
N ILE A 14 -2.94 -2.40 1.96
CA ILE A 14 -3.99 -2.72 2.94
C ILE A 14 -4.87 -1.48 3.18
N LEU A 15 -4.26 -0.30 3.27
CA LEU A 15 -4.98 0.96 3.45
C LEU A 15 -5.81 1.38 2.23
N VAL A 16 -5.62 0.78 1.05
CA VAL A 16 -6.52 0.96 -0.11
C VAL A 16 -7.73 0.03 -0.02
N ILE A 17 -7.52 -1.21 0.43
CA ILE A 17 -8.56 -2.25 0.46
C ILE A 17 -9.47 -2.08 1.68
N LEU A 18 -8.89 -1.87 2.86
CA LEU A 18 -9.63 -1.84 4.13
C LEU A 18 -10.72 -0.75 4.18
N PRO A 19 -10.50 0.49 3.71
CA PRO A 19 -11.54 1.50 3.68
C PRO A 19 -12.72 1.12 2.77
N SER A 20 -12.48 0.38 1.69
CA SER A 20 -13.56 -0.09 0.79
C SER A 20 -14.49 -1.07 1.52
N ILE A 21 -13.91 -1.97 2.33
CA ILE A 21 -14.68 -2.89 3.18
C ILE A 21 -15.45 -2.11 4.25
N LEU A 22 -14.79 -1.19 4.94
CA LEU A 22 -15.44 -0.36 5.98
C LEU A 22 -16.58 0.49 5.41
N PHE A 23 -16.42 1.05 4.21
CA PHE A 23 -17.46 1.82 3.54
C PHE A 23 -18.65 0.92 3.15
N PHE A 24 -18.37 -0.28 2.65
CA PHE A 24 -19.41 -1.26 2.33
C PHE A 24 -20.23 -1.68 3.56
N LEU A 25 -19.57 -1.80 4.72
CA LEU A 25 -20.24 -2.07 6.00
C LEU A 25 -20.97 -0.86 6.58
N GLY A 26 -20.86 0.33 5.98
CA GLY A 26 -21.47 1.57 6.46
C GLY A 26 -20.73 2.26 7.62
N GLU A 27 -19.52 1.79 7.96
CA GLU A 27 -18.73 2.26 9.11
C GLU A 27 -18.04 3.62 8.86
N ILE A 28 -17.82 3.97 7.59
CA ILE A 28 -17.18 5.23 7.21
C ILE A 28 -17.97 5.96 6.12
N SER A 29 -17.86 7.29 6.12
CA SER A 29 -18.43 8.12 5.06
C SER A 29 -17.59 8.07 3.78
N ARG A 30 -18.20 8.43 2.64
CA ARG A 30 -17.53 8.48 1.34
C ARG A 30 -16.32 9.43 1.31
N SER A 31 -16.39 10.52 2.09
CA SER A 31 -15.25 11.45 2.22
C SER A 31 -14.06 10.78 2.91
N LYS A 32 -14.28 10.03 4.01
CA LYS A 32 -13.24 9.25 4.67
C LYS A 32 -12.67 8.14 3.77
N LEU A 33 -13.53 7.44 3.02
CA LEU A 33 -13.11 6.44 2.04
C LEU A 33 -12.09 7.04 1.06
N ASN A 34 -12.46 8.13 0.39
CA ASN A 34 -11.62 8.75 -0.63
C ASN A 34 -10.26 9.20 -0.05
N SER A 35 -10.26 9.85 1.12
CA SER A 35 -9.03 10.32 1.76
C SER A 35 -8.11 9.18 2.18
N LEU A 36 -8.65 8.10 2.77
CA LEU A 36 -7.86 6.94 3.19
C LEU A 36 -7.29 6.17 2.00
N MET A 37 -8.09 5.95 0.95
CA MET A 37 -7.63 5.29 -0.28
C MET A 37 -6.56 6.12 -0.99
N LEU A 38 -6.70 7.45 -1.03
CA LEU A 38 -5.69 8.34 -1.60
C LEU A 38 -4.38 8.24 -0.81
N ALA A 39 -4.46 8.32 0.53
CA ALA A 39 -3.29 8.18 1.39
C ALA A 39 -2.61 6.81 1.20
N GLY A 40 -3.38 5.72 1.19
CA GLY A 40 -2.86 4.37 0.92
C GLY A 40 -2.19 4.24 -0.45
N THR A 41 -2.79 4.84 -1.48
CA THR A 41 -2.24 4.87 -2.85
C THR A 41 -0.92 5.62 -2.89
N VAL A 42 -0.83 6.80 -2.28
CA VAL A 42 0.41 7.59 -2.22
C VAL A 42 1.49 6.84 -1.46
N ILE A 43 1.18 6.25 -0.30
CA ILE A 43 2.12 5.46 0.51
C ILE A 43 2.62 4.24 -0.28
N TRP A 44 1.71 3.51 -0.92
CA TRP A 44 2.04 2.34 -1.72
C TRP A 44 2.94 2.72 -2.89
N PHE A 45 2.56 3.71 -3.70
CA PHE A 45 3.36 4.12 -4.85
C PHE A 45 4.72 4.68 -4.43
N ALA A 46 4.76 5.58 -3.44
CA ALA A 46 6.00 6.19 -2.96
C ALA A 46 6.99 5.16 -2.41
N SER A 47 6.52 4.02 -1.91
CA SER A 47 7.41 2.95 -1.42
C SER A 47 7.67 1.87 -2.46
N ALA A 48 6.68 1.50 -3.27
CA ALA A 48 6.74 0.42 -4.26
C ALA A 48 7.76 0.69 -5.36
N VAL A 49 7.84 1.92 -5.87
CA VAL A 49 8.75 2.29 -6.97
C VAL A 49 10.23 1.99 -6.67
N PHE A 50 10.62 1.95 -5.40
CA PHE A 50 11.99 1.72 -4.98
C PHE A 50 12.39 0.24 -4.90
N TRP A 51 11.44 -0.69 -5.02
CA TRP A 51 11.73 -2.13 -4.94
C TRP A 51 11.06 -2.97 -6.03
N LEU A 52 9.90 -2.57 -6.54
CA LEU A 52 9.23 -3.26 -7.65
C LEU A 52 10.09 -3.12 -8.92
N GLY A 53 10.54 -4.24 -9.49
CA GLY A 53 11.46 -4.25 -10.65
C GLY A 53 12.95 -4.23 -10.29
N SER A 54 13.31 -4.16 -9.00
CA SER A 54 14.67 -4.48 -8.58
C SER A 54 14.92 -5.96 -8.85
N LYS A 55 15.80 -6.30 -9.79
CA LYS A 55 16.34 -7.67 -9.89
C LYS A 55 17.02 -7.97 -8.56
N GLU A 56 16.39 -8.85 -7.78
CA GLU A 56 17.08 -9.48 -6.66
C GLU A 56 18.30 -10.15 -7.29
N LYS A 57 19.51 -9.80 -6.82
CA LYS A 57 20.68 -10.59 -7.19
C LYS A 57 20.43 -11.95 -6.56
N VAL A 58 19.83 -12.86 -7.34
CA VAL A 58 19.81 -14.27 -7.03
C VAL A 58 21.27 -14.61 -6.83
N SER A 59 21.62 -14.86 -5.56
CA SER A 59 22.96 -15.29 -5.18
C SER A 59 23.09 -16.69 -5.76
N ASP A 60 23.54 -16.80 -7.00
CA ASP A 60 24.12 -18.03 -7.55
C ASP A 60 25.18 -18.48 -6.55
N LYS A 61 24.87 -19.57 -5.85
CA LYS A 61 25.78 -20.32 -4.98
C LYS A 61 25.65 -21.78 -5.35
#